data_AF-A0A497BMP6-F1
#
_entry.id   AF-A0A497BMP6-F1
#
_cell.length_a   1.000
_cell.length_b   1.000
_cell.length_c   1.000
_cell.angle_alpha   90.00
_cell.angle_beta   90.00
_cell.angle_gamma   90.00
#
_symmetry.space_group_name_H-M   'P 1'
#
loop_
_entity.id
_entity.type
_entity.pdbx_description
1 polymer ?
#
loop_
_entity_poly.entity_id
_entity_poly.type
_entity_poly.pdbx_seq_one_letter_code
_entity_poly.pdbx_strand_id
1 'polypeptide(L)'
;VYVGEVELDMGALEQLQAAVDQGHQPWRLDPLEVARDEGQSLGFDPTQDTFDLLPSPDPVTGAAQVLVLHGERFYVIHLIQPVRVAQDGLWAIARVEQGL
;
A
#
# COMPACT_ATOMS: atom_id res chain seq x y z
N VAL A 1 -11.15 9.62 4.53
CA VAL A 1 -9.97 8.86 5.00
C VAL A 1 -10.27 8.04 6.25
N TYR A 2 -10.19 6.71 6.15
CA TYR A 2 -10.17 5.75 7.24
C TYR A 2 -8.80 5.79 7.95
N VAL A 3 -8.78 5.60 9.28
CA VAL A 3 -7.56 5.58 10.10
C VAL A 3 -7.63 4.37 11.02
N GLY A 4 -6.59 3.55 11.03
CA GLY A 4 -6.53 2.28 11.76
C GLY A 4 -5.84 1.16 10.99
N GLU A 5 -5.89 -0.04 11.57
CA GLU A 5 -5.42 -1.28 10.94
C GLU A 5 -6.40 -1.73 9.84
N VAL A 6 -5.87 -2.23 8.74
CA VAL A 6 -6.64 -2.81 7.64
C VAL A 6 -6.59 -4.33 7.76
N GLU A 7 -7.76 -4.96 7.74
CA GLU A 7 -7.85 -6.42 7.78
C GLU A 7 -7.34 -7.02 6.47
N LEU A 8 -6.38 -7.96 6.57
CA LEU A 8 -5.79 -8.65 5.44
C LEU A 8 -6.33 -10.07 5.33
N ASP A 9 -7.07 -10.35 4.27
CA ASP A 9 -7.46 -11.72 3.92
C ASP A 9 -6.27 -12.42 3.24
N MET A 10 -5.53 -13.20 4.03
CA MET A 10 -4.36 -13.93 3.54
C MET A 10 -4.68 -14.90 2.40
N GLY A 11 -5.85 -15.53 2.40
CA GLY A 11 -6.24 -16.47 1.33
C GLY A 11 -6.48 -15.73 0.01
N ALA A 12 -7.08 -14.55 0.06
CA ALA A 12 -7.23 -13.70 -1.12
C ALA A 12 -5.88 -13.15 -1.61
N LEU A 13 -5.00 -12.75 -0.69
CA LEU A 13 -3.67 -12.23 -1.01
C LEU A 13 -2.75 -13.29 -1.64
N GLU A 14 -2.83 -14.55 -1.21
CA GLU A 14 -2.11 -15.66 -1.86
C GLU A 14 -2.56 -15.87 -3.31
N GLN A 15 -3.87 -15.83 -3.56
CA GLN A 15 -4.41 -15.92 -4.93
C GLN A 15 -3.97 -14.74 -5.78
N LEU A 16 -3.93 -13.55 -5.19
CA LEU A 16 -3.49 -12.33 -5.85
C LEU A 16 -1.98 -12.37 -6.17
N GLN A 17 -1.14 -12.86 -5.26
CA GLN A 17 0.29 -13.09 -5.52
C GLN A 17 0.47 -13.99 -6.73
N ALA A 18 -0.26 -15.12 -6.78
CA ALA A 18 -0.20 -16.04 -7.91
C ALA A 18 -0.64 -15.39 -9.24
N ALA A 19 -1.57 -14.44 -9.20
CA ALA A 19 -1.98 -13.68 -10.39
C ALA A 19 -0.92 -12.66 -10.82
N VAL A 20 -0.30 -11.96 -9.87
CA VAL A 20 0.82 -11.02 -10.10
C VAL A 20 2.04 -11.72 -10.64
N ASP A 21 2.37 -12.91 -10.13
CA ASP A 21 3.45 -13.77 -10.62
C ASP A 21 3.22 -14.19 -12.10
N GLN A 22 1.97 -14.18 -12.56
CA GLN A 22 1.59 -14.42 -13.96
C GLN A 22 1.55 -13.13 -14.82
N GLY A 23 1.96 -11.98 -14.27
CA GLY A 23 2.00 -10.69 -14.95
C GLY A 23 0.70 -9.89 -14.92
N HIS A 24 -0.31 -10.32 -14.16
CA HIS A 24 -1.54 -9.55 -14.00
C HIS A 24 -1.35 -8.44 -12.96
N GLN A 25 -1.93 -7.26 -13.22
CA GLN A 25 -1.90 -6.12 -12.28
C GLN A 25 -0.47 -5.78 -11.77
N PRO A 26 0.49 -5.51 -12.68
CA PRO A 26 1.90 -5.30 -12.30
C PRO A 26 2.12 -4.12 -11.37
N TRP A 27 1.17 -3.17 -11.31
CA TRP A 27 1.17 -2.06 -10.36
C TRP A 27 1.18 -2.52 -8.90
N ARG A 28 0.76 -3.75 -8.60
CA ARG A 28 0.81 -4.33 -7.25
C ARG A 28 2.22 -4.57 -6.71
N LEU A 29 3.23 -4.48 -7.57
CA LEU A 29 4.65 -4.60 -7.20
C LEU A 29 5.26 -3.25 -6.77
N ASP A 30 4.51 -2.15 -6.88
CA ASP A 30 4.94 -0.82 -6.46
C ASP A 30 4.07 -0.34 -5.28
N PRO A 31 4.64 -0.08 -4.10
CA PRO A 31 3.87 0.36 -2.94
C PRO A 31 3.21 1.73 -3.14
N LEU A 32 3.77 2.62 -3.97
CA LEU A 32 3.15 3.91 -4.26
C LEU A 32 1.90 3.75 -5.11
N GLU A 33 1.94 2.88 -6.11
CA GLU A 33 0.78 2.60 -6.96
C GLU A 33 -0.30 1.84 -6.19
N VAL A 34 0.08 0.90 -5.31
CA VAL A 34 -0.88 0.24 -4.40
C VAL A 34 -1.55 1.25 -3.48
N ALA A 35 -0.79 2.17 -2.87
CA ALA A 35 -1.36 3.20 -2.01
C ALA A 35 -2.38 4.09 -2.74
N ARG A 36 -2.12 4.42 -4.02
CA ARG A 36 -3.02 5.21 -4.87
C ARG A 36 -4.29 4.44 -5.27
N ASP A 37 -4.14 3.17 -5.65
CA ASP A 37 -5.27 2.36 -6.10
C ASP A 37 -6.15 1.92 -4.92
N GLU A 38 -5.57 1.18 -3.97
CA GLU A 38 -6.32 0.62 -2.83
C GLU A 38 -6.74 1.70 -1.84
N GLY A 39 -5.96 2.77 -1.69
CA GLY A 39 -6.27 3.89 -0.81
C GLY A 39 -7.59 4.60 -1.14
N GLN A 40 -8.09 4.47 -2.37
CA GLN A 40 -9.42 4.98 -2.74
C GLN A 40 -10.53 4.37 -1.90
N SER A 41 -10.45 3.07 -1.60
CA SER A 41 -11.41 2.38 -0.75
C SER A 41 -11.38 2.87 0.70
N LEU A 42 -10.25 3.47 1.12
CA LEU A 42 -10.04 4.09 2.43
C LEU A 42 -10.41 5.59 2.41
N GLY A 43 -10.89 6.11 1.28
CA GLY A 43 -11.34 7.49 1.12
C GLY A 43 -10.23 8.50 0.91
N PHE A 44 -9.11 8.08 0.32
CA PHE A 44 -8.16 8.96 -0.38
C PHE A 44 -8.60 9.14 -1.85
N ASP A 45 -8.14 10.20 -2.49
CA ASP A 45 -8.43 10.49 -3.91
C ASP A 45 -7.12 10.76 -4.65
N PRO A 46 -6.62 9.86 -5.52
CA PRO A 46 -5.35 10.05 -6.24
C PRO A 46 -5.36 11.23 -7.23
N THR A 47 -6.51 11.85 -7.48
CA THR A 47 -6.61 13.05 -8.34
C THR A 47 -6.55 14.35 -7.55
N GLN A 48 -6.82 14.31 -6.24
CA GLN A 48 -6.82 15.48 -5.36
C GLN A 48 -5.72 15.45 -4.30
N ASP A 49 -5.28 14.25 -3.92
CA ASP A 49 -4.29 14.04 -2.87
C ASP A 49 -2.89 13.86 -3.46
N THR A 50 -1.89 14.32 -2.73
CA THR A 50 -0.48 14.08 -3.08
C THR A 50 0.02 12.86 -2.33
N PHE A 51 0.65 11.94 -3.06
CA PHE A 51 1.25 10.71 -2.51
C PHE A 51 2.76 10.74 -2.74
N ASP A 52 3.52 10.71 -1.65
CA ASP A 52 4.97 10.67 -1.66
C ASP A 52 5.44 9.41 -0.96
N LEU A 53 6.15 8.55 -1.71
CA LEU A 53 6.83 7.42 -1.10
C LEU A 53 7.92 7.96 -0.16
N LEU A 54 7.83 7.60 1.12
CA LEU A 54 8.88 7.88 2.11
C LEU A 54 10.13 7.02 1.76
N PRO A 55 11.26 7.10 2.49
CA PRO A 55 12.50 6.43 2.07
C PRO A 55 12.28 4.97 1.63
N SER A 56 13.12 4.51 0.70
CA SER A 56 12.93 3.26 -0.05
C SER A 56 12.42 2.10 0.81
N PRO A 57 11.50 1.27 0.27
CA PRO A 57 10.98 0.12 0.97
C PRO A 57 12.08 -0.72 1.60
N ASP A 58 11.87 -1.17 2.83
CA ASP A 58 12.83 -2.01 3.53
C ASP A 58 12.81 -3.41 2.90
N PRO A 59 13.88 -3.84 2.20
CA PRO A 59 13.90 -5.12 1.50
C PRO A 59 14.05 -6.31 2.45
N VAL A 60 14.38 -6.08 3.73
CA VAL A 60 14.51 -7.13 4.75
C VAL A 60 13.16 -7.45 5.38
N THR A 61 12.37 -6.41 5.67
CA THR A 61 11.07 -6.58 6.35
C THR A 61 9.89 -6.58 5.39
N GLY A 62 10.07 -6.10 4.15
CA GLY A 62 8.98 -5.93 3.20
C GLY A 62 8.02 -4.84 3.65
N ALA A 63 8.51 -3.78 4.26
CA ALA A 63 7.73 -2.66 4.76
C ALA A 63 7.97 -1.40 3.92
N ALA A 64 6.91 -0.63 3.68
CA ALA A 64 6.98 0.66 3.00
C ALA A 64 6.02 1.65 3.64
N GLN A 65 6.29 2.94 3.46
CA GLN A 65 5.43 4.02 3.94
C GLN A 65 5.20 5.02 2.83
N VAL A 66 3.94 5.44 2.67
CA VAL A 66 3.55 6.50 1.75
C VAL A 66 2.92 7.63 2.55
N LEU A 67 3.51 8.83 2.45
CA LEU A 67 2.94 10.04 2.99
C LEU A 67 1.85 10.54 2.04
N VAL A 68 0.69 10.87 2.58
CA VAL A 68 -0.45 11.40 1.82
C VAL A 68 -0.87 12.75 2.40
N LEU A 69 -0.94 13.77 1.55
CA LEU A 69 -1.58 15.04 1.87
C LEU A 69 -3.01 15.03 1.30
N HIS A 70 -4.00 14.99 2.20
CA HIS A 70 -5.43 15.00 1.88
C HIS A 70 -6.07 16.29 2.42
N GLY A 71 -6.31 17.25 1.53
CA GLY A 71 -6.67 18.61 1.90
C GLY A 71 -5.54 19.28 2.71
N GLU A 72 -5.81 19.62 3.97
CA GLU A 72 -4.83 20.22 4.89
C GLU A 72 -4.23 19.21 5.88
N ARG A 73 -4.53 17.91 5.73
CA ARG A 73 -4.15 16.87 6.69
C ARG A 73 -3.15 15.91 6.09
N PHE A 74 -2.17 15.49 6.89
CA PHE A 74 -1.21 14.47 6.52
C PHE A 74 -1.61 13.10 7.09
N TYR A 75 -1.35 12.06 6.30
CA TYR A 75 -1.54 10.67 6.67
C TYR A 75 -0.31 9.86 6.26
N VAL A 76 -0.02 8.79 6.99
CA VAL A 76 0.98 7.79 6.61
C VAL A 76 0.25 6.47 6.36
N ILE A 77 0.32 6.00 5.12
CA ILE A 77 -0.12 4.66 4.74
C ILE A 77 1.08 3.72 4.93
N HIS A 78 0.93 2.74 5.81
CA HIS A 78 1.92 1.68 6.01
C HIS A 78 1.52 0.48 5.14
N LEU A 79 2.44 0.05 4.28
CA LEU A 79 2.27 -1.12 3.42
C LEU A 79 3.25 -2.22 3.81
N ILE A 80 2.83 -3.45 3.56
CA ILE A 80 3.67 -4.64 3.74
C ILE A 80 3.63 -5.52 2.48
N GLN A 81 4.60 -6.43 2.38
CA GLN A 81 4.54 -7.60 1.49
C GLN A 81 4.06 -8.83 2.28
N PRO A 82 2.75 -9.15 2.26
CA PRO A 82 2.19 -10.11 3.21
C PRO A 82 2.51 -11.57 2.86
N VAL A 83 2.71 -11.89 1.58
CA VAL A 83 2.91 -13.27 1.11
C VAL A 83 4.40 -13.64 1.00
N ARG A 84 5.20 -12.75 0.40
CA ARG A 84 6.64 -12.97 0.16
C ARG A 84 7.37 -11.63 0.20
N VAL A 85 8.39 -11.52 1.06
CA VAL A 85 9.28 -10.37 1.10
C VAL A 85 10.37 -10.53 0.04
N ALA A 86 10.17 -9.90 -1.12
CA ALA A 86 11.06 -9.97 -2.28
C ALA A 86 10.71 -8.88 -3.30
N GLN A 87 11.55 -8.68 -4.32
CA GLN A 87 11.29 -7.69 -5.38
C GLN A 87 9.98 -7.92 -6.15
N ASP A 88 9.50 -9.17 -6.20
CA ASP A 88 8.27 -9.60 -6.85
C ASP A 88 7.11 -9.85 -5.88
N GLY A 89 7.28 -9.50 -4.60
CA GLY A 89 6.20 -9.56 -3.61
C GLY A 89 5.17 -8.47 -3.87
N LEU A 90 3.88 -8.84 -3.85
CA LEU A 90 2.81 -7.85 -3.90
C LEU A 90 2.81 -6.98 -2.63
N TRP A 91 2.44 -5.72 -2.77
CA TRP A 91 2.20 -4.81 -1.66
C TRP A 91 0.72 -4.76 -1.29
N ALA A 92 0.43 -4.59 0.00
CA ALA A 92 -0.91 -4.38 0.53
C ALA A 92 -0.89 -3.34 1.64
N ILE A 93 -1.95 -2.54 1.76
CA ILE A 93 -2.08 -1.56 2.85
C ILE A 93 -2.39 -2.31 4.15
N ALA A 94 -1.52 -2.15 5.16
CA ALA A 94 -1.70 -2.77 6.48
C ALA A 94 -2.32 -1.81 7.50
N ARG A 95 -1.99 -0.51 7.43
CA ARG A 95 -2.44 0.48 8.41
C ARG A 95 -2.41 1.89 7.84
N VAL A 96 -3.33 2.73 8.30
CA VAL A 96 -3.31 4.18 8.04
C VAL A 96 -3.22 4.92 9.36
N GLU A 97 -2.29 5.87 9.45
CA GLU A 97 -2.13 6.77 10.58
C GLU A 97 -2.33 8.21 10.14
N GLN A 98 -2.99 9.03 10.96
CA GLN A 98 -3.04 10.47 10.74
C GLN A 98 -1.84 11.14 11.41
N GLY A 99 -1.12 11.99 10.68
CA GLY A 99 -0.07 12.85 11.23
C GLY A 99 -0.68 13.92 12.15
N LEU A 100 0.11 14.35 13.15
CA LEU A 100 -0.22 15.46 14.05
C LEU A 100 0.03 16.82 13.40
#